data_AF-A0A822GWE1-F1
#
_entry.id   AF-A0A822GWE1-F1
#
_cell.length_a   1.000
_cell.length_b   1.000
_cell.length_c   1.000
_cell.angle_alpha   90.00
_cell.angle_beta   90.00
_cell.angle_gamma   90.00
#
_symmetry.space_group_name_H-M   'P 1'
#
loop_
_entity.id
_entity.type
_entity.pdbx_description
1 polymer ?
#
loop_
_entity_poly.entity_id
_entity_poly.type
_entity_poly.pdbx_seq_one_letter_code
_entity_poly.pdbx_strand_id
1 'polypeptide(L)'
;FLPAPPPLPRRVIIERQAPLPPKPQPVIIEKWLPYKPPPERRIVVEPAAPLMPRPIPKNTIITYDAPHVDIVKNVRHLGVVRADPLLYTAQYGPCLQQNEYVQNTMAKFGLGNNYREMIQMQTAQHGPCLEQNEYVQNTMTKF
;
A
#
# COMPACT_ATOMS: atom_id res chain seq x y z
N PHE A 1 -20.63 -24.76 -52.59
CA PHE A 1 -19.98 -23.95 -51.53
C PHE A 1 -18.67 -24.61 -51.17
N LEU A 2 -17.54 -23.90 -51.33
CA LEU A 2 -16.23 -24.44 -50.95
C LEU A 2 -15.95 -24.15 -49.46
N PRO A 3 -15.38 -25.11 -48.71
CA PRO A 3 -15.07 -24.91 -47.30
C PRO A 3 -13.93 -23.89 -47.12
N ALA A 4 -13.96 -23.15 -46.00
CA ALA A 4 -12.97 -22.13 -45.71
C ALA A 4 -11.57 -22.74 -45.48
N PRO A 5 -10.50 -22.11 -45.98
CA PRO A 5 -9.14 -22.59 -45.77
C PRO A 5 -8.73 -22.51 -44.29
N PRO A 6 -7.85 -23.42 -43.82
CA PRO A 6 -7.45 -23.48 -42.42
C PRO A 6 -6.63 -22.23 -42.02
N PRO A 7 -6.72 -21.81 -40.75
CA PRO A 7 -6.03 -20.62 -40.27
C PRO A 7 -4.50 -20.83 -40.23
N LEU A 8 -3.77 -19.75 -40.52
CA LEU A 8 -2.31 -19.75 -40.53
C LEU A 8 -1.73 -20.02 -39.12
N PRO A 9 -0.57 -20.70 -39.01
CA PRO A 9 0.06 -21.01 -37.74
C PRO A 9 0.56 -19.73 -37.04
N ARG A 10 0.33 -19.66 -35.72
CA ARG A 10 0.73 -18.53 -34.88
C ARG A 10 2.25 -18.53 -34.70
N ARG A 11 2.89 -17.39 -34.99
CA ARG A 11 4.34 -17.20 -34.76
C ARG A 11 4.58 -16.75 -33.32
N VAL A 12 5.33 -17.54 -32.57
CA VAL A 12 5.82 -17.17 -31.23
C VAL A 12 7.15 -16.44 -31.41
N ILE A 13 7.19 -15.15 -31.10
CA ILE A 13 8.41 -14.36 -31.08
C ILE A 13 8.90 -14.37 -29.64
N ILE A 14 10.08 -14.94 -29.40
CA ILE A 14 10.71 -14.97 -28.06
C ILE A 14 11.79 -13.89 -28.05
N GLU A 15 11.54 -12.80 -27.34
CA GLU A 15 12.50 -11.74 -27.11
C GLU A 15 13.60 -12.24 -26.16
N ARG A 16 14.86 -12.22 -26.62
CA ARG A 16 16.01 -12.67 -25.83
C ARG A 16 16.65 -11.49 -25.10
N GLN A 17 16.70 -11.54 -23.77
CA GLN A 17 17.40 -10.53 -22.98
C GLN A 17 18.92 -10.57 -23.21
N ALA A 18 19.56 -9.41 -23.02
CA ALA A 18 21.01 -9.29 -23.13
C ALA A 18 21.74 -10.15 -22.06
N PRO A 19 22.89 -10.74 -22.40
CA PRO A 19 23.65 -11.54 -21.44
C PRO A 19 24.19 -10.66 -20.29
N LEU A 20 24.09 -11.17 -19.06
CA LEU A 20 24.60 -10.51 -17.87
C LEU A 20 26.14 -10.35 -17.93
N PRO A 21 26.69 -9.25 -17.38
CA PRO A 21 28.13 -9.06 -17.34
C PRO A 21 28.83 -10.08 -16.43
N PRO A 22 30.10 -10.42 -16.71
CA PRO A 22 30.88 -11.36 -15.91
C PRO A 22 31.21 -10.79 -14.53
N LYS A 23 31.31 -11.69 -13.53
CA LYS A 23 31.66 -11.32 -12.14
C LYS A 23 33.09 -10.75 -12.07
N PRO A 24 33.34 -9.66 -11.32
CA PRO A 24 34.67 -9.09 -11.16
C PRO A 24 35.63 -10.04 -10.41
N GLN A 25 36.92 -9.95 -10.73
CA GLN A 25 37.97 -10.76 -10.10
C GLN A 25 38.28 -10.26 -8.67
N PRO A 26 38.56 -11.18 -7.72
CA PRO A 26 38.93 -10.78 -6.36
C PRO A 26 40.34 -10.17 -6.35
N VAL A 27 40.47 -8.97 -5.77
CA VAL A 27 41.76 -8.33 -5.52
C VAL A 27 42.20 -8.68 -4.11
N ILE A 28 43.32 -9.40 -4.00
CA ILE A 28 43.95 -9.73 -2.71
C ILE A 28 44.97 -8.63 -2.42
N ILE A 29 44.79 -7.91 -1.31
CA ILE A 29 45.73 -6.87 -0.86
C ILE A 29 46.48 -7.43 0.34
N GLU A 30 47.74 -7.82 0.14
CA GLU A 30 48.61 -8.29 1.22
C GLU A 30 49.28 -7.08 1.92
N LYS A 31 48.85 -6.82 3.15
CA LYS A 31 49.43 -5.78 4.00
C LYS A 31 50.60 -6.37 4.77
N TRP A 32 51.81 -6.13 4.29
CA TRP A 32 53.06 -6.53 4.93
C TRP A 32 53.17 -5.91 6.34
N LEU A 33 53.07 -6.71 7.39
CA LEU A 33 53.31 -6.28 8.77
C LEU A 33 54.83 -6.37 9.08
N PRO A 34 55.41 -5.47 9.89
CA PRO A 34 56.83 -5.54 10.25
C PRO A 34 57.17 -6.80 11.04
N TYR A 35 58.25 -7.48 10.64
CA TYR A 35 58.79 -8.67 11.28
C TYR A 35 59.35 -8.33 12.68
N LYS A 36 58.53 -8.43 13.72
CA LYS A 36 59.03 -8.55 15.09
C LYS A 36 59.54 -10.00 15.30
N PRO A 37 60.58 -10.22 16.11
CA PRO A 37 60.95 -11.58 16.50
C PRO A 37 59.71 -12.28 17.08
N PRO A 38 59.41 -13.53 16.69
CA PRO A 38 58.23 -14.21 17.17
C PRO A 38 58.31 -14.30 18.70
N PRO A 39 57.33 -13.80 19.46
CA PRO A 39 57.26 -14.15 20.87
C PRO A 39 57.21 -15.68 20.97
N GLU A 40 57.88 -16.25 21.97
CA GLU A 40 57.86 -17.69 22.27
C GLU A 40 56.42 -18.08 22.67
N ARG A 41 55.59 -18.29 21.66
CA ARG A 41 54.19 -18.65 21.82
C ARG A 41 54.15 -20.10 22.20
N ARG A 42 53.68 -20.38 23.41
CA ARG A 42 53.35 -21.73 23.85
C ARG A 42 52.28 -22.29 22.91
N ILE A 43 52.68 -23.19 22.02
CA ILE A 43 51.76 -23.83 21.07
C ILE A 43 50.94 -24.84 21.86
N VAL A 44 49.70 -24.46 22.21
CA VAL A 44 48.70 -25.40 22.71
C VAL A 44 48.09 -26.06 21.47
N VAL A 45 48.51 -27.28 21.18
CA VAL A 45 47.91 -28.08 20.11
C VAL A 45 46.62 -28.69 20.67
N GLU A 46 45.51 -28.00 20.47
CA GLU A 46 44.20 -28.58 20.73
C GLU A 46 43.80 -29.43 19.52
N PRO A 47 43.59 -30.74 19.67
CA PRO A 47 43.13 -31.58 18.58
C PRO A 47 41.75 -31.09 18.12
N ALA A 48 41.59 -30.92 16.81
CA ALA A 48 40.32 -30.50 16.24
C ALA A 48 39.21 -31.48 16.65
N ALA A 49 38.06 -30.94 17.04
CA ALA A 49 36.88 -31.74 17.32
C ALA A 49 36.58 -32.65 16.10
N PRO A 50 36.20 -33.92 16.33
CA PRO A 50 35.91 -34.85 15.25
C PRO A 50 34.87 -34.24 14.32
N LEU A 51 35.14 -34.29 13.01
CA LEU A 51 34.23 -33.79 11.99
C LEU A 51 32.91 -34.54 12.11
N MET A 52 31.88 -33.86 12.61
CA MET A 52 30.55 -34.42 12.62
C MET A 52 30.08 -34.57 11.16
N PRO A 53 29.54 -35.75 10.78
CA PRO A 53 29.00 -35.93 9.45
C PRO A 53 27.89 -34.89 9.23
N ARG A 54 28.04 -34.07 8.19
CA ARG A 54 26.98 -33.15 7.80
C ARG A 54 25.75 -33.98 7.43
N PRO A 55 24.54 -33.60 7.90
CA PRO A 55 23.33 -34.28 7.46
C PRO A 55 23.22 -34.17 5.94
N ILE A 56 22.93 -35.30 5.29
CA ILE A 56 22.67 -35.34 3.85
C ILE A 56 21.47 -34.42 3.58
N PRO A 57 21.59 -33.41 2.71
CA PRO A 57 20.47 -32.52 2.40
C PRO A 57 19.35 -33.35 1.77
N LYS A 58 18.17 -33.32 2.40
CA LYS A 58 16.96 -33.97 1.86
C LYS A 58 16.27 -32.99 0.94
N ASN A 59 15.99 -33.43 -0.29
CA ASN A 59 15.13 -32.69 -1.20
C ASN A 59 13.74 -32.61 -0.58
N THR A 60 13.35 -31.42 -0.13
CA THR A 60 12.04 -31.18 0.48
C THR A 60 11.21 -30.37 -0.50
N ILE A 61 10.06 -30.92 -0.92
CA ILE A 61 9.10 -30.21 -1.75
C ILE A 61 8.22 -29.39 -0.80
N ILE A 62 8.30 -28.06 -0.89
CA ILE A 62 7.45 -27.16 -0.10
C ILE A 62 6.20 -26.87 -0.93
N THR A 63 5.06 -27.43 -0.52
CA THR A 63 3.75 -27.10 -1.08
C THR A 63 3.14 -25.97 -0.26
N TYR A 64 2.91 -24.83 -0.90
CA TYR A 64 2.19 -23.71 -0.28
C TYR A 64 0.69 -23.90 -0.50
N ASP A 65 -0.08 -23.82 0.57
CA ASP A 65 -1.55 -23.79 0.49
C ASP A 65 -2.05 -22.34 0.37
N ALA A 66 -3.27 -22.17 -0.14
CA ALA A 66 -3.89 -20.86 -0.23
C ALA A 66 -4.17 -20.31 1.18
N PRO A 67 -3.86 -19.02 1.46
CA PRO A 67 -4.12 -18.45 2.77
C PRO A 67 -5.62 -18.38 3.04
N HIS A 68 -6.06 -18.90 4.19
CA HIS A 68 -7.41 -18.71 4.68
C HIS A 68 -7.51 -17.35 5.37
N VAL A 69 -8.45 -16.50 4.93
CA VAL A 69 -8.64 -15.15 5.48
C VAL A 69 -10.07 -15.00 5.98
N ASP A 70 -10.23 -14.75 7.28
CA ASP A 70 -11.51 -14.44 7.89
C ASP A 70 -11.80 -12.93 7.80
N ILE A 71 -12.83 -12.55 7.04
CA ILE A 71 -13.25 -11.15 6.91
C ILE A 71 -14.33 -10.85 7.96
N VAL A 72 -13.94 -10.19 9.05
CA VAL A 72 -14.87 -9.76 10.10
C VAL A 72 -15.28 -8.30 9.87
N LYS A 73 -16.52 -8.08 9.41
CA LYS A 73 -17.10 -6.73 9.24
C LYS A 73 -17.74 -6.26 10.54
N ASN A 74 -17.11 -5.29 11.21
CA ASN A 74 -17.68 -4.66 12.41
C ASN A 74 -18.38 -3.35 12.05
N VAL A 75 -19.71 -3.37 11.93
CA VAL A 75 -20.52 -2.15 11.78
C VAL A 75 -20.95 -1.67 13.15
N ARG A 76 -20.44 -0.51 13.58
CA ARG A 76 -20.83 0.13 14.85
C ARG A 76 -21.78 1.28 14.57
N HIS A 77 -22.91 1.31 15.27
CA HIS A 77 -23.80 2.47 15.27
C HIS A 77 -23.22 3.51 16.25
N LEU A 78 -22.53 4.52 15.72
CA LEU A 78 -21.93 5.59 16.52
C LEU A 78 -22.97 6.62 17.03
N GLY A 79 -24.26 6.36 16.81
CA GLY A 79 -25.35 7.25 17.17
C GLY A 79 -25.54 8.39 16.17
N VAL A 80 -26.76 8.94 16.15
CA VAL A 80 -27.07 10.20 15.48
C VAL A 80 -27.53 11.15 16.57
N VAL A 81 -26.78 12.22 16.82
CA VAL A 81 -27.14 13.24 17.81
C VAL A 81 -27.74 14.42 17.07
N ARG A 82 -28.90 14.91 17.53
CA ARG A 82 -29.48 16.15 17.02
C ARG A 82 -28.67 17.31 17.59
N ALA A 83 -28.05 18.10 16.72
CA ALA A 83 -27.33 19.30 17.07
C ALA A 83 -27.97 20.51 16.37
N ASP A 84 -27.97 21.65 17.05
CA ASP A 84 -28.29 22.94 16.43
C ASP A 84 -27.19 23.29 15.41
N PRO A 85 -27.52 23.55 14.13
CA PRO A 85 -26.53 23.83 13.09
C PRO A 85 -25.65 25.05 13.41
N LEU A 86 -26.18 26.07 14.09
CA LEU A 86 -25.42 27.27 14.42
C LEU A 86 -24.37 26.98 15.49
N LEU A 87 -24.74 26.21 16.51
CA LEU A 87 -23.81 25.81 17.57
C LEU A 87 -22.77 24.81 17.04
N TYR A 88 -23.20 23.88 16.19
CA TYR A 88 -22.31 22.89 15.61
C TYR A 88 -21.24 23.52 14.71
N THR A 89 -21.63 24.47 13.86
CA THR A 89 -20.69 25.20 12.99
C THR A 89 -19.78 26.12 13.79
N ALA A 90 -20.26 26.77 14.84
CA ALA A 90 -19.42 27.57 15.73
C ALA A 90 -18.36 26.72 16.46
N GLN A 91 -18.73 25.53 16.93
CA GLN A 91 -17.86 24.66 17.71
C GLN A 91 -16.88 23.85 16.85
N TYR A 92 -17.34 23.32 15.71
CA TYR A 92 -16.57 22.37 14.89
C TYR A 92 -16.24 22.88 13.49
N GLY A 93 -16.76 24.03 13.08
CA GLY A 93 -16.54 24.62 11.75
C GLY A 93 -15.07 24.66 11.30
N PRO A 94 -14.11 25.08 12.16
CA PRO A 94 -12.69 25.09 11.80
C PRO A 94 -12.10 23.68 11.56
N CYS A 95 -12.71 22.64 12.13
CA CYS A 95 -12.27 21.25 12.02
C CYS A 95 -13.03 20.46 10.93
N LEU A 96 -14.07 21.04 10.33
CA LEU A 96 -14.80 20.40 9.26
C LEU A 96 -13.93 20.38 8.00
N GLN A 97 -13.49 19.18 7.64
CA GLN A 97 -12.76 18.92 6.40
C GLN A 97 -13.62 19.33 5.21
N GLN A 98 -13.04 20.08 4.27
CA GLN A 98 -13.74 20.48 3.06
C GLN A 98 -14.10 19.25 2.22
N ASN A 99 -15.22 19.34 1.50
CA ASN A 99 -15.72 18.26 0.63
C ASN A 99 -14.64 17.79 -0.37
N GLU A 100 -13.78 18.70 -0.81
CA GLU A 100 -12.66 18.39 -1.71
C GLU A 100 -11.66 17.39 -1.13
N TYR A 101 -11.33 17.49 0.15
CA TYR A 101 -10.44 16.52 0.81
C TYR A 101 -11.05 15.12 0.82
N VAL A 102 -12.35 15.02 1.11
CA VAL A 102 -13.07 13.74 1.12
C VAL A 102 -13.10 13.16 -0.30
N GLN A 103 -13.40 13.97 -1.31
CA GLN A 103 -13.40 13.51 -2.71
C GLN A 103 -12.01 13.03 -3.16
N ASN A 104 -10.95 13.76 -2.84
CA ASN A 104 -9.58 13.39 -3.18
C ASN A 104 -9.14 12.10 -2.47
N THR A 105 -9.53 11.94 -1.20
CA THR A 105 -9.26 10.72 -0.44
C THR A 105 -10.03 9.52 -1.03
N MET A 106 -11.31 9.69 -1.37
CA MET A 106 -12.12 8.64 -1.98
C MET A 106 -11.60 8.26 -3.38
N ALA A 107 -11.18 9.24 -4.19
CA ALA A 107 -10.57 9.02 -5.49
C ALA A 107 -9.25 8.25 -5.37
N LYS A 108 -8.41 8.58 -4.39
CA LYS A 108 -7.16 7.87 -4.07
C LYS A 108 -7.39 6.38 -3.79
N PHE A 109 -8.53 6.02 -3.20
CA PHE A 109 -8.90 4.63 -2.93
C PHE A 109 -9.79 4.00 -4.02
N GLY A 110 -10.01 4.67 -5.15
CA GLY A 110 -10.83 4.15 -6.26
C GLY A 110 -12.35 4.15 -6.00
N LEU A 111 -12.82 4.87 -4.98
CA LEU A 111 -14.22 4.94 -4.55
C LEU A 111 -14.96 6.20 -5.05
N GLY A 112 -14.30 7.07 -5.80
CA GLY A 112 -14.82 8.39 -6.19
C GLY A 112 -16.13 8.36 -6.98
N ASN A 113 -16.31 7.39 -7.88
CA ASN A 113 -17.51 7.31 -8.74
C ASN A 113 -18.76 6.96 -7.93
N ASN A 114 -18.66 5.94 -7.06
CA ASN A 114 -19.77 5.49 -6.21
C ASN A 114 -20.21 6.57 -5.21
N TYR A 115 -19.25 7.34 -4.67
CA TYR A 115 -19.56 8.43 -3.76
C TYR A 115 -20.31 9.57 -4.45
N ARG A 116 -19.90 9.93 -5.67
CA ARG A 116 -20.54 11.00 -6.46
C ARG A 116 -21.97 10.66 -6.85
N GLU A 117 -22.21 9.42 -7.27
CA GLU A 117 -23.55 8.90 -7.59
C GLU A 117 -24.45 8.88 -6.35
N MET A 118 -23.93 8.43 -5.21
CA MET A 118 -24.67 8.43 -3.93
C MET A 118 -25.06 9.85 -3.49
N ILE A 119 -24.15 10.82 -3.59
CA ILE A 119 -24.43 12.23 -3.27
C ILE A 119 -25.53 12.76 -4.20
N GLN A 120 -25.44 12.49 -5.51
CA GLN A 120 -26.46 12.91 -6.48
C GLN A 120 -27.83 12.32 -6.15
N MET A 121 -27.90 11.04 -5.78
CA MET A 121 -29.16 10.42 -5.35
C MET A 121 -29.72 11.05 -4.07
N GLN A 122 -28.89 11.39 -3.09
CA GLN A 122 -29.34 12.06 -1.86
C GLN A 122 -29.85 13.48 -2.12
N THR A 123 -29.16 14.25 -2.96
CA THR A 123 -29.61 15.60 -3.38
C THR A 123 -30.85 15.58 -4.26
N ALA A 124 -31.09 14.48 -4.99
CA ALA A 124 -32.31 14.33 -5.78
C ALA A 124 -33.54 13.98 -4.91
N GLN A 125 -33.34 13.34 -3.76
CA GLN A 125 -34.42 12.99 -2.83
C GLN A 125 -34.78 14.11 -1.86
N HIS A 126 -33.82 14.96 -1.49
CA HIS A 126 -34.08 16.19 -0.75
C HIS A 126 -34.02 17.37 -1.70
N GLY A 127 -35.19 17.84 -2.16
CA GLY A 127 -35.31 19.02 -3.02
C GLY A 127 -34.61 20.25 -2.44
N PRO A 128 -34.32 21.29 -3.25
CA PRO A 128 -33.55 22.44 -2.83
C PRO A 128 -34.20 23.08 -1.60
N CYS A 129 -33.53 23.00 -0.45
CA CYS A 129 -33.86 23.85 0.68
C CYS A 129 -33.51 25.28 0.26
N LEU A 130 -34.52 26.01 -0.22
CA LEU A 130 -34.41 27.44 -0.41
C LEU A 130 -34.17 28.04 0.97
N GLU A 131 -32.92 28.44 1.24
CA GLU A 131 -32.62 29.42 2.28
C GLU A 131 -33.40 30.69 1.93
N GLN A 132 -34.55 30.87 2.58
CA GLN A 132 -35.23 32.16 2.65
C GLN A 132 -34.36 33.10 3.49
N ASN A 133 -33.33 33.68 2.87
CA ASN A 133 -32.68 34.88 3.38
C ASN A 133 -33.48 36.09 2.91
N GLU A 134 -34.60 36.37 3.59
CA GLU A 134 -35.33 37.62 3.43
C GLU A 134 -35.72 38.18 4.81
N TYR A 135 -35.40 39.47 4.99
CA TYR A 135 -35.80 40.39 6.07
C TYR A 135 -35.15 40.28 7.45
N VAL A 136 -34.00 40.94 7.63
CA VAL A 136 -33.86 42.04 8.62
C VAL A 136 -32.92 43.12 8.05
N GLN A 137 -33.43 43.96 7.15
CA GLN A 137 -32.95 45.35 7.07
C GLN A 137 -34.11 46.25 7.52
N ASN A 138 -33.77 47.25 8.33
CA ASN A 138 -34.63 48.29 8.94
C ASN A 138 -35.10 48.03 10.37
N THR A 139 -34.25 48.40 11.34
CA THR A 139 -34.62 49.39 12.37
C THR A 139 -33.37 49.80 13.14
N MET A 140 -32.61 50.77 12.62
CA MET A 140 -31.84 51.71 13.45
C MET A 140 -31.59 52.98 12.65
N THR A 141 -32.63 53.81 12.56
CA THR A 141 -32.47 55.24 12.30
C THR A 141 -33.66 55.98 12.92
N LYS A 142 -33.35 56.92 13.83
CA LYS A 142 -34.25 57.86 14.53
C LYS A 142 -35.03 57.21 15.69
N PHE A 143 -35.03 57.71 16.93
CA PHE A 143 -34.61 58.98 17.54
C PHE A 143 -33.84 58.73 18.84
#